data_AF-A0A3C1SGJ4-F1
#
_entry.id   AF-A0A3C1SGJ4-F1
#
_cell.length_a   1.000
_cell.length_b   1.000
_cell.length_c   1.000
_cell.angle_alpha   90.00
_cell.angle_beta   90.00
_cell.angle_gamma   90.00
#
_symmetry.space_group_name_H-M   'P 1'
#
loop_
_entity.id
_entity.type
_entity.pdbx_description
1 polymer ?
#
loop_
_entity_poly.entity_id
_entity_poly.type
_entity_poly.pdbx_seq_one_letter_code
_entity_poly.pdbx_strand_id
1 'polypeptide(L)'
;MAAIMMSVFKKGSRNAFNNGRESEEFVRNYESIFKVRFPYMDTVDEVMRKMNENCSEKLKTQLVKILIKKKIFNKSRVFGKYLIAVDGSHAMTVSGDHCEHCLTRKSESGKTTYFYNVVEAKLVTENGFSISLATEWVENSALWYFAG
;
A
#
# COMPACT_ATOMS: atom_id res chain seq x y z
N MET A 1 -5.04 14.48 0.04
CA MET A 1 -6.35 13.86 0.36
C MET A 1 -6.82 12.90 -0.73
N ALA A 2 -6.78 13.29 -2.01
CA ALA A 2 -7.40 12.54 -3.10
C ALA A 2 -6.95 11.08 -3.29
N ALA A 3 -5.66 10.77 -3.08
CA ALA A 3 -5.10 9.43 -3.31
C ALA A 3 -5.78 8.33 -2.48
N ILE A 4 -6.21 8.62 -1.26
CA ILE A 4 -6.87 7.64 -0.39
C ILE A 4 -8.39 7.57 -0.61
N MET A 5 -8.98 8.51 -1.36
CA MET A 5 -10.43 8.62 -1.47
C MET A 5 -11.05 7.46 -2.23
N MET A 6 -10.34 6.88 -3.20
CA MET A 6 -10.81 5.64 -3.84
C MET A 6 -11.06 4.53 -2.80
N SER A 7 -10.19 4.40 -1.79
CA SER A 7 -10.37 3.43 -0.70
C SER A 7 -11.53 3.81 0.22
N VAL A 8 -11.61 5.07 0.63
CA VAL A 8 -12.69 5.58 1.51
C VAL A 8 -14.07 5.36 0.89
N PHE A 9 -14.21 5.64 -0.41
CA PHE A 9 -15.46 5.48 -1.15
C PHE A 9 -15.62 4.11 -1.80
N LYS A 10 -14.72 3.16 -1.52
CA LYS A 10 -14.75 1.78 -2.05
C LYS A 10 -14.89 1.73 -3.58
N LYS A 11 -14.21 2.63 -4.30
CA LYS A 11 -14.16 2.63 -5.76
C LYS A 11 -13.02 1.76 -6.25
N GLY A 12 -13.34 0.74 -7.06
CA GLY A 12 -12.38 -0.25 -7.54
C GLY A 12 -11.44 0.24 -8.65
N SER A 13 -11.69 1.41 -9.25
CA SER A 13 -10.82 1.97 -10.28
C SER A 13 -10.86 3.51 -10.30
N ARG A 14 -9.80 4.10 -10.87
CA ARG A 14 -9.71 5.55 -11.09
C ARG A 14 -10.89 6.06 -11.94
N ASN A 15 -11.23 5.30 -12.98
CA ASN A 15 -12.38 5.58 -13.83
C ASN A 15 -13.69 5.57 -13.03
N ALA A 16 -13.92 4.53 -12.23
CA ALA A 16 -15.13 4.45 -11.39
C ALA A 16 -15.24 5.58 -10.35
N PHE A 17 -14.11 6.13 -9.89
CA PHE A 17 -14.11 7.31 -9.03
C PHE A 17 -14.38 8.60 -9.83
N ASN A 18 -13.79 8.74 -11.02
CA ASN A 18 -14.03 9.87 -11.91
C ASN A 18 -15.50 9.96 -12.34
N ASN A 19 -16.19 8.84 -12.57
CA ASN A 19 -17.63 8.81 -12.88
C ASN A 19 -18.49 9.42 -11.76
N GLY A 20 -17.99 9.53 -10.53
CA GLY A 20 -18.67 10.27 -9.45
C GLY A 20 -18.96 11.74 -9.80
N ARG A 21 -18.26 12.30 -10.79
CA ARG A 21 -18.51 13.66 -11.33
C ARG A 21 -19.85 13.81 -12.02
N GLU A 22 -20.44 12.71 -12.50
CA GLU A 22 -21.76 12.74 -13.16
C GLU A 22 -22.87 13.13 -12.17
N SER A 23 -22.63 12.95 -10.87
CA SER A 23 -23.54 13.40 -9.81
C SER A 23 -23.09 14.74 -9.24
N GLU A 24 -23.81 15.81 -9.58
CA GLU A 24 -23.57 17.13 -8.99
C GLU A 24 -23.68 17.12 -7.46
N GLU A 25 -24.61 16.33 -6.92
CA GLU A 25 -24.80 16.20 -5.47
C GLU A 25 -23.55 15.61 -4.81
N PHE A 26 -22.98 14.55 -5.39
CA PHE A 26 -21.76 13.93 -4.87
C PHE A 26 -20.58 14.91 -4.88
N VAL A 27 -20.41 15.66 -5.98
CA VAL A 27 -19.37 16.70 -6.09
C VAL A 27 -19.57 17.78 -5.03
N ARG A 28 -20.78 18.34 -4.92
CA ARG A 28 -21.10 19.38 -3.91
C ARG A 28 -20.83 18.89 -2.49
N ASN A 29 -21.25 17.67 -2.15
CA ASN A 29 -21.04 17.08 -0.84
C ASN A 29 -19.55 16.87 -0.55
N TYR A 30 -18.80 16.35 -1.52
CA TYR A 30 -17.36 16.16 -1.38
C TYR A 30 -16.65 17.49 -1.10
N GLU A 31 -16.93 18.53 -1.89
CA GLU A 31 -16.30 19.84 -1.74
C GLU A 31 -16.72 20.51 -0.43
N SER A 32 -17.97 20.34 0.01
CA SER A 32 -18.46 20.86 1.28
C SER A 32 -17.82 20.18 2.50
N ILE A 33 -17.66 18.85 2.47
CA ILE A 33 -17.10 18.09 3.59
C ILE A 33 -15.58 18.27 3.69
N PHE A 34 -14.88 18.10 2.57
CA PHE A 34 -13.41 18.06 2.57
C PHE A 34 -12.76 19.42 2.28
N LYS A 35 -13.55 20.45 1.93
CA LYS A 35 -13.09 21.80 1.63
C LYS A 35 -12.02 21.84 0.53
N VAL A 36 -12.08 20.89 -0.41
CA VAL A 36 -11.17 20.78 -1.56
C VAL A 36 -11.97 20.41 -2.79
N ARG A 37 -11.55 20.91 -3.96
CA ARG A 37 -12.15 20.58 -5.26
C ARG A 37 -12.14 19.08 -5.50
N PHE A 38 -13.19 18.55 -6.13
CA PHE A 38 -13.25 17.14 -6.50
C PHE A 38 -12.08 16.75 -7.44
N PRO A 39 -11.21 15.80 -7.05
CA PRO A 39 -9.95 15.53 -7.75
C PRO A 39 -10.17 14.72 -9.02
N TYR A 40 -9.30 14.92 -10.01
CA TYR A 40 -9.26 14.06 -11.19
C TYR A 40 -8.19 12.99 -10.97
N MET A 41 -8.56 11.71 -11.03
CA MET A 41 -7.67 10.64 -10.57
C MET A 41 -6.44 10.46 -11.46
N ASP A 42 -6.45 10.95 -12.70
CA ASP A 42 -5.25 10.90 -13.55
C ASP A 42 -4.22 11.93 -13.10
N THR A 43 -4.66 13.11 -12.65
CA THR A 43 -3.77 14.09 -12.00
C THR A 43 -3.20 13.53 -10.70
N VAL A 44 -4.01 12.81 -9.93
CA VAL A 44 -3.54 12.15 -8.71
C VAL A 44 -2.49 11.10 -9.05
N ASP A 45 -2.72 10.24 -10.04
CA ASP A 45 -1.76 9.23 -10.48
C ASP A 45 -0.43 9.85 -10.93
N GLU A 46 -0.47 10.93 -11.70
CA GLU A 46 0.74 11.64 -12.13
C GLU A 46 1.56 12.16 -10.93
N VAL A 47 0.88 12.75 -9.93
CA VAL A 47 1.55 13.19 -8.70
C VAL A 47 2.12 12.01 -7.92
N MET A 48 1.35 10.92 -7.80
CA MET A 48 1.80 9.72 -7.07
C MET A 48 3.04 9.08 -7.73
N ARG A 49 3.12 9.05 -9.06
CA ARG A 49 4.30 8.55 -9.80
C ARG A 49 5.56 9.38 -9.58
N LYS A 50 5.42 10.68 -9.34
CA LYS A 50 6.54 11.60 -9.09
C LYS A 50 6.93 11.68 -7.61
N MET A 51 6.12 11.11 -6.73
CA MET A 51 6.36 11.18 -5.29
C MET A 51 7.46 10.22 -4.88
N ASN A 52 8.45 10.72 -4.13
CA ASN A 52 9.51 9.89 -3.57
C ASN A 52 8.92 8.85 -2.60
N GLU A 53 9.31 7.59 -2.75
CA GLU A 53 8.85 6.46 -1.94
C GLU A 53 9.06 6.71 -0.43
N ASN A 54 10.19 7.33 -0.07
CA ASN A 54 10.50 7.70 1.31
C ASN A 54 9.44 8.61 1.94
N CYS A 55 8.75 9.44 1.15
CA CYS A 55 7.69 10.30 1.68
C CYS A 55 6.50 9.46 2.15
N SER A 56 6.11 8.44 1.38
CA SER A 56 5.02 7.53 1.74
C SER A 56 5.33 6.74 3.00
N GLU A 57 6.56 6.23 3.12
CA GLU A 57 6.99 5.49 4.30
C GLU A 57 7.06 6.35 5.55
N LYS A 58 7.62 7.56 5.44
CA LYS A 58 7.64 8.54 6.54
C LYS A 58 6.23 8.89 6.99
N LEU A 59 5.31 9.12 6.06
CA LEU A 59 3.92 9.40 6.37
C LEU A 59 3.26 8.23 7.10
N LYS A 60 3.39 7.00 6.57
CA LYS A 60 2.89 5.78 7.22
C LYS A 60 3.40 5.66 8.66
N THR A 61 4.72 5.82 8.84
CA THR A 61 5.38 5.77 10.15
C THR A 61 4.83 6.83 11.10
N GLN A 62 4.65 8.06 10.64
CA GLN A 62 4.09 9.14 11.46
C GLN A 62 2.65 8.86 11.88
N LEU A 63 1.80 8.36 10.98
CA LEU A 63 0.41 8.00 11.29
C LEU A 63 0.35 6.92 12.37
N VAL A 64 1.13 5.85 12.22
CA VAL A 64 1.20 4.77 13.22
C VAL A 64 1.71 5.29 14.57
N LYS A 65 2.78 6.12 14.57
CA LYS A 65 3.30 6.73 15.80
C LYS A 65 2.23 7.53 16.54
N ILE A 66 1.40 8.28 15.82
CA ILE A 66 0.29 9.03 16.42
C ILE A 66 -0.72 8.09 17.09
N LEU A 67 -1.10 6.99 16.42
CA LEU A 67 -2.04 6.00 16.98
C LEU A 67 -1.49 5.32 18.23
N ILE A 68 -0.21 4.94 18.23
CA ILE A 68 0.47 4.37 19.40
C ILE A 68 0.53 5.39 20.54
N LYS A 69 0.92 6.65 20.26
CA LYS A 69 0.99 7.73 21.26
C LYS A 69 -0.38 8.01 21.89
N LYS A 70 -1.45 7.95 21.08
CA LYS A 70 -2.84 8.06 21.54
C LYS A 70 -3.36 6.81 22.24
N LYS A 71 -2.53 5.78 22.44
CA LYS A 71 -2.87 4.53 23.14
C LYS A 71 -4.02 3.75 22.49
N ILE A 72 -4.26 3.96 21.19
CA ILE A 72 -5.38 3.32 20.46
C ILE A 72 -5.28 1.79 20.54
N PHE A 73 -4.07 1.25 20.41
CA PHE A 73 -3.83 -0.20 20.41
C PHE A 73 -3.44 -0.77 21.79
N ASN A 74 -3.58 0.00 22.89
CA ASN A 74 -3.12 -0.47 24.20
C ASN A 74 -3.85 -1.72 24.69
N LYS A 75 -5.15 -1.83 24.39
CA LYS A 75 -5.94 -3.01 24.75
C LYS A 75 -5.57 -4.24 23.92
N SER A 76 -5.03 -4.03 22.72
CA SER A 76 -4.65 -5.10 21.78
C SER A 76 -3.27 -5.69 22.06
N ARG A 77 -2.67 -5.41 23.23
CA ARG A 77 -1.36 -5.95 23.61
C ARG A 77 -1.49 -7.36 24.14
N VAL A 78 -0.60 -8.24 23.69
CA VAL A 78 -0.49 -9.62 24.18
C VAL A 78 0.74 -9.69 25.08
N PHE A 79 0.56 -10.14 26.33
CA PHE A 79 1.61 -10.14 27.37
C PHE A 79 2.29 -8.77 27.53
N GLY A 80 1.52 -7.68 27.45
CA GLY A 80 2.02 -6.31 27.57
C GLY A 80 2.81 -5.77 26.36
N LYS A 81 2.94 -6.56 25.28
CA LYS A 81 3.66 -6.21 24.05
C LYS A 81 2.70 -6.10 22.86
N TYR A 82 3.09 -5.33 21.83
CA TYR A 82 2.37 -5.35 20.56
C TYR A 82 2.74 -6.60 19.79
N LEU A 83 1.74 -7.28 19.22
CA LEU A 83 1.96 -8.42 18.35
C LEU A 83 2.24 -7.92 16.93
N ILE A 84 3.42 -8.26 16.42
CA ILE A 84 3.83 -7.94 15.05
C ILE A 84 3.91 -9.25 14.26
N ALA A 85 3.12 -9.36 13.20
CA ALA A 85 3.25 -10.43 12.22
C ALA A 85 4.14 -9.98 11.06
N VAL A 86 4.98 -10.88 10.58
CA VAL A 86 5.85 -10.66 9.41
C VAL A 86 5.58 -11.79 8.43
N ASP A 87 5.10 -11.47 7.24
CA ASP A 87 4.88 -12.44 6.16
C ASP A 87 5.38 -11.93 4.81
N GLY A 88 5.55 -12.85 3.88
CA GLY A 88 5.73 -12.55 2.47
C GLY A 88 4.38 -12.52 1.75
N SER A 89 4.11 -11.43 1.04
CA SER A 89 2.90 -11.22 0.26
C SER A 89 3.23 -10.99 -1.22
N HIS A 90 2.43 -11.58 -2.12
CA HIS A 90 2.55 -11.30 -3.55
C HIS A 90 2.10 -9.87 -3.85
N ALA A 91 2.98 -9.08 -4.46
CA ALA A 91 2.70 -7.69 -4.77
C ALA A 91 2.13 -7.54 -6.18
N MET A 92 2.82 -8.09 -7.19
CA MET A 92 2.38 -8.02 -8.58
C MET A 92 3.05 -9.06 -9.47
N THR A 93 2.39 -9.37 -10.58
CA THR A 93 2.96 -10.12 -11.71
C THR A 93 3.22 -9.14 -12.85
N VAL A 94 4.38 -9.24 -13.48
CA VAL A 94 4.81 -8.35 -14.57
C VAL A 94 4.99 -9.13 -15.87
N SER A 95 4.82 -8.44 -17.00
CA SER A 95 5.20 -8.97 -18.31
C SER A 95 6.72 -9.16 -18.37
N GLY A 96 7.17 -10.14 -19.17
CA GLY A 96 8.50 -10.75 -19.12
C GLY A 96 9.71 -9.81 -18.96
N ASP A 97 10.77 -10.33 -18.33
CA ASP A 97 12.07 -9.70 -18.05
C ASP A 97 12.03 -8.18 -17.81
N HIS A 98 11.07 -7.75 -16.98
CA HIS A 98 10.87 -6.34 -16.65
C HIS A 98 12.14 -5.70 -16.07
N CYS A 99 12.88 -6.45 -15.23
CA CYS A 99 14.23 -6.12 -14.79
C CYS A 99 14.90 -7.31 -14.06
N GLU A 100 16.20 -7.17 -13.77
CA GLU A 100 17.02 -8.19 -13.08
C GLU A 100 16.57 -8.51 -11.64
N HIS A 101 15.85 -7.59 -10.99
CA HIS A 101 15.38 -7.76 -9.61
C HIS A 101 14.11 -8.61 -9.50
N CYS A 102 13.44 -8.89 -10.63
CA CYS A 102 12.21 -9.67 -10.66
C CYS A 102 12.45 -11.10 -10.14
N LEU A 103 11.51 -11.61 -9.34
CA LEU A 103 11.45 -13.03 -9.01
C LEU A 103 10.92 -13.80 -10.21
N THR A 104 11.44 -15.01 -10.41
CA THR A 104 11.02 -15.87 -11.53
C THR A 104 10.53 -17.22 -11.02
N ARG A 105 9.49 -17.75 -11.66
CA ARG A 105 8.99 -19.11 -11.43
C ARG A 105 8.73 -19.76 -12.78
N LYS A 106 9.29 -20.96 -12.98
CA LYS A 106 8.96 -21.81 -14.13
C LYS A 106 7.82 -22.75 -13.76
N SER A 107 6.79 -22.83 -14.60
CA SER A 107 5.76 -23.86 -14.50
C SER A 107 6.30 -25.21 -15.01
N GLU A 108 5.62 -26.29 -14.66
CA GLU A 108 5.91 -27.64 -15.20
C GLU A 108 5.79 -27.69 -16.73
N SER A 109 4.94 -26.84 -17.32
CA SER A 109 4.81 -26.66 -18.77
C SER A 109 5.90 -25.78 -19.42
N GLY A 110 6.90 -25.34 -18.66
CA GLY A 110 8.04 -24.54 -19.16
C GLY A 110 7.78 -23.04 -19.28
N LYS A 111 6.59 -22.54 -18.91
CA LYS A 111 6.28 -21.10 -18.94
C LYS A 111 6.96 -20.40 -17.76
N THR A 112 7.69 -19.32 -18.04
CA THR A 112 8.30 -18.48 -17.00
C THR A 112 7.37 -17.32 -16.64
N THR A 113 7.12 -17.14 -15.35
CA THR A 113 6.38 -16.00 -14.80
C THR A 113 7.31 -15.13 -13.98
N TYR A 114 7.20 -13.81 -14.17
CA TYR A 114 7.98 -12.79 -13.48
C TYR A 114 7.08 -12.06 -12.51
N PHE A 115 7.52 -11.89 -11.27
CA PHE A 115 6.71 -11.29 -10.23
C PHE A 115 7.56 -10.61 -9.16
N TYR A 116 6.90 -9.77 -8.36
CA TYR A 116 7.47 -9.20 -7.14
C TYR A 116 6.67 -9.66 -5.94
N ASN A 117 7.39 -10.02 -4.89
CA ASN A 117 6.84 -10.19 -3.56
C ASN A 117 7.37 -9.08 -2.66
N VAL A 118 6.67 -8.84 -1.57
CA VAL A 118 7.12 -7.97 -0.47
C VAL A 118 7.12 -8.75 0.83
N VAL A 119 8.03 -8.43 1.73
CA VAL A 119 7.92 -8.80 3.14
C VAL A 119 7.24 -7.64 3.86
N GLU A 120 6.13 -7.92 4.55
CA GLU A 120 5.37 -6.91 5.25
C GLU A 120 5.32 -7.19 6.75
N ALA A 121 5.65 -6.18 7.56
CA ALA A 121 5.48 -6.20 9.00
C ALA A 121 4.19 -5.46 9.36
N LYS A 122 3.28 -6.13 10.09
CA LYS A 122 1.99 -5.57 10.48
C LYS A 122 1.75 -5.70 11.99
N LEU A 123 1.28 -4.62 12.61
CA LEU A 123 0.70 -4.70 13.96
C LEU A 123 -0.66 -5.36 13.84
N VAL A 124 -0.84 -6.50 14.50
CA VAL A 124 -2.08 -7.26 14.46
C VAL A 124 -2.79 -7.15 15.80
N THR A 125 -4.09 -6.98 15.77
CA THR A 125 -4.93 -6.86 16.95
C THR A 125 -5.91 -8.02 17.05
N GLU A 126 -6.33 -8.35 18.26
CA GLU A 126 -7.29 -9.43 18.53
C GLU A 126 -8.65 -9.25 17.83
N ASN A 127 -9.04 -8.00 17.54
CA ASN A 127 -10.27 -7.67 16.82
C ASN A 127 -10.09 -7.63 15.29
N GLY A 128 -8.99 -8.20 14.77
CA GLY A 128 -8.77 -8.40 13.34
C GLY A 128 -8.25 -7.18 12.59
N PHE A 129 -7.87 -6.10 13.26
CA PHE A 129 -7.14 -5.03 12.57
C PHE A 129 -5.69 -5.45 12.33
N SER A 130 -5.21 -5.07 11.14
CA SER A 130 -3.83 -5.30 10.72
C SER A 130 -3.29 -4.00 10.13
N ILE A 131 -2.31 -3.39 10.82
CA ILE A 131 -1.78 -2.07 10.50
C ILE A 131 -0.36 -2.22 9.97
N SER A 132 -0.16 -1.87 8.70
CA SER A 132 1.15 -1.91 8.04
C SER A 132 2.15 -1.00 8.75
N LEU A 133 3.30 -1.57 9.13
CA LEU A 133 4.40 -0.87 9.81
C LEU A 133 5.56 -0.63 8.85
N ALA A 134 5.99 -1.67 8.15
CA ALA A 134 7.12 -1.66 7.24
C ALA A 134 6.88 -2.64 6.09
N THR A 135 7.50 -2.37 4.95
CA THR A 135 7.35 -3.17 3.73
C THR A 135 8.69 -3.14 3.01
N GLU A 136 9.21 -4.29 2.64
CA GLU A 136 10.47 -4.42 1.91
C GLU A 136 10.25 -5.29 0.67
N TRP A 137 10.87 -4.93 -0.45
CA TRP A 137 10.81 -5.73 -1.67
C TRP A 137 11.64 -7.00 -1.52
N VAL A 138 11.09 -8.13 -1.98
CA VAL A 138 11.85 -9.37 -2.15
C VAL A 138 12.45 -9.33 -3.54
N GLU A 139 13.75 -9.10 -3.61
CA GLU A 139 14.48 -8.96 -4.86
C GLU A 139 15.45 -10.10 -5.10
N ASN A 140 15.64 -10.44 -6.37
CA ASN A 140 16.71 -11.35 -6.78
C ASN A 140 18.02 -10.58 -6.98
N SER A 141 18.57 -10.01 -5.90
CA SER A 141 19.87 -9.33 -5.98
C SER A 141 21.01 -10.35 -6.03
N ALA A 142 21.83 -10.32 -7.08
CA ALA A 142 22.97 -11.23 -7.24
C ALA A 142 24.11 -11.00 -6.21
N LEU A 143 23.98 -10.00 -5.33
CA LEU A 143 25.08 -9.47 -4.51
C LEU A 143 25.20 -10.07 -3.10
N TRP A 144 24.24 -10.88 -2.63
CA TRP A 144 24.34 -11.47 -1.28
C TRP A 144 25.18 -12.75 -1.20
N TYR A 145 25.53 -13.36 -2.33
CA TYR A 145 26.31 -14.62 -2.39
C TYR A 145 27.85 -14.45 -2.38
N PHE A 146 28.38 -13.21 -2.41
CA PHE A 146 29.84 -12.96 -2.49
C PHE A 146 30.42 -12.14 -1.34
N ALA A 147 29.67 -11.94 -0.24
CA ALA A 147 30.14 -11.25 0.96
C ALA A 147 30.19 -12.15 2.20
N GLY A 148 30.71 -13.37 2.02
CA GLY A 148 31.03 -14.33 3.09
C GLY A 148 32.48 -14.76 3.01
#